data_AF-A0A956I9K1-F1
#
_entry.id   AF-A0A956I9K1-F1
#
_cell.length_a   1.000
_cell.length_b   1.000
_cell.length_c   1.000
_cell.angle_alpha   90.00
_cell.angle_beta   90.00
_cell.angle_gamma   90.00
#
_symmetry.space_group_name_H-M   'P 1'
#
loop_
_entity.id
_entity.type
_entity.pdbx_description
1 polymer ?
#
loop_
_entity_poly.entity_id
_entity_poly.type
_entity_poly.pdbx_seq_one_letter_code
_entity_poly.pdbx_strand_id
1 'polypeptide(L)'
;MKRTWWVWWALVLVASPAFAQPRRAVNGGSALEDDSLWARSVGSRRVRRQGTVASLGAIEVAAGPGRRQPLRDVVRAVFAEHDEMATRLRGNRGLIGTPTTVDEAYELDDRVVVVRTTRVNVSNPTEVARAAPSLGLPARAPRPSRLTDLDAESRAGLAAYRAEALRRPAGDPLRAAAERGEEALLQAIEAGYGETEIVDTVVFPTTEVASVSRGANGTYEITPSTSTVASATATRTTTSTSTTTSRTSSVTPSASTVATQTTTATRSMPSSTFDGTRSDQRNFEMLNGFTHTRSWEWERKWSFPSGYLKVGASASYGLGVRIPIMLRATMDPTHMVRRGMPNEDWVDVVVNARTLDAGSSHYTATGLPNNELFDNDEFVLHLGFGYKVKFRALWKNWIDIDEYRDLIDESRDFEPPLGGDWQEVLDFFLPAELTHSSVRIPAVIEGSVRAGVRIDARGELALDAMGTVASRSAQVSQDGGARMNATRMVFDDQGEAHTFRIHIPSTNVNAQERSVGYSLSNLVYTAELSAVPGAKVTLESLVPGFKGHSWSTVIWLNDFRIRLGETSFSTHAGTRRTVSATPGQLTYYTDVNERVVLPPD
;
A
#
# COMPACT_ATOMS: atom_id res chain seq x y z
N MET A 1 -39.23 9.17 -19.27
CA MET A 1 -38.80 7.75 -19.31
C MET A 1 -37.78 7.57 -20.44
N LYS A 2 -36.80 6.66 -20.27
CA LYS A 2 -36.11 5.77 -21.27
C LYS A 2 -36.13 6.20 -22.77
N ARG A 3 -35.07 6.15 -23.58
CA ARG A 3 -33.77 5.41 -23.53
C ARG A 3 -32.92 5.74 -24.80
N THR A 4 -31.57 5.69 -24.74
CA THR A 4 -30.56 5.30 -25.81
C THR A 4 -30.57 5.98 -27.21
N TRP A 5 -29.42 6.35 -27.82
CA TRP A 5 -28.56 5.59 -28.79
C TRP A 5 -27.37 6.53 -29.20
N TRP A 6 -26.07 6.14 -29.27
CA TRP A 6 -25.29 5.55 -30.42
C TRP A 6 -25.04 6.48 -31.66
N VAL A 7 -23.86 6.56 -32.35
CA VAL A 7 -22.48 6.03 -32.13
C VAL A 7 -21.38 6.58 -33.14
N TRP A 8 -20.09 6.74 -32.72
CA TRP A 8 -18.77 6.72 -33.49
C TRP A 8 -18.23 7.79 -34.52
N TRP A 9 -16.87 7.71 -34.73
CA TRP A 9 -15.91 8.20 -35.78
C TRP A 9 -15.59 9.73 -35.92
N ALA A 10 -14.40 10.22 -36.37
CA ALA A 10 -12.97 9.78 -36.32
C ALA A 10 -11.97 10.83 -36.95
N LEU A 11 -10.67 10.77 -36.58
CA LEU A 11 -9.39 11.00 -37.34
C LEU A 11 -9.27 12.17 -38.40
N VAL A 12 -8.28 13.10 -38.41
CA VAL A 12 -6.84 12.98 -38.85
C VAL A 12 -6.09 14.37 -38.83
N LEU A 13 -4.75 14.39 -38.52
CA LEU A 13 -3.58 15.26 -38.93
C LEU A 13 -3.75 16.73 -39.48
N VAL A 14 -2.82 17.71 -39.44
CA VAL A 14 -1.39 17.88 -39.00
C VAL A 14 -1.02 19.39 -38.86
N ALA A 15 0.10 19.70 -38.16
CA ALA A 15 1.04 20.84 -38.32
C ALA A 15 1.28 21.75 -37.08
N SER A 16 2.56 21.78 -36.67
CA SER A 16 3.24 22.77 -35.78
C SER A 16 3.78 23.95 -36.65
N PRO A 17 4.31 25.10 -36.14
CA PRO A 17 5.09 25.23 -34.89
C PRO A 17 4.99 26.54 -34.07
N ALA A 18 5.65 26.49 -32.90
CA ALA A 18 6.57 27.50 -32.31
C ALA A 18 6.31 27.77 -30.82
N PHE A 19 7.33 27.51 -29.99
CA PHE A 19 7.30 27.73 -28.54
C PHE A 19 7.47 29.21 -28.18
N ALA A 20 6.66 29.69 -27.23
CA ALA A 20 6.96 30.85 -26.40
C ALA A 20 6.68 30.49 -24.93
N GLN A 21 7.70 30.56 -24.06
CA GLN A 21 7.53 30.28 -22.64
C GLN A 21 6.76 31.40 -21.94
N PRO A 22 5.74 31.11 -21.12
CA PRO A 22 5.15 32.12 -20.23
C PRO A 22 6.12 32.44 -19.08
N ARG A 23 6.32 33.73 -18.83
CA ARG A 23 7.14 34.25 -17.72
C ARG A 23 6.52 33.88 -16.36
N ARG A 24 7.38 33.63 -15.36
CA ARG A 24 7.01 33.61 -13.93
C ARG A 24 6.09 34.78 -13.58
N ALA A 25 4.93 34.49 -12.99
CA ALA A 25 4.11 35.49 -12.32
C ALA A 25 4.82 36.01 -11.06
N VAL A 26 4.56 37.27 -10.70
CA VAL A 26 5.30 38.00 -9.66
C VAL A 26 4.57 37.92 -8.31
N ASN A 27 5.35 37.61 -7.27
CA ASN A 27 5.07 37.69 -5.84
C ASN A 27 3.79 38.41 -5.39
N GLY A 28 2.89 37.63 -4.80
CA GLY A 28 1.76 38.07 -3.99
C GLY A 28 1.39 36.99 -2.95
N GLY A 29 2.41 36.45 -2.27
CA GLY A 29 2.27 35.25 -1.45
C GLY A 29 1.30 35.43 -0.28
N SER A 30 0.27 34.58 -0.23
CA SER A 30 -0.56 34.37 0.96
C SER A 30 -0.15 33.05 1.64
N ALA A 31 0.09 33.08 2.94
CA ALA A 31 0.44 31.91 3.77
C ALA A 31 -0.75 30.95 4.00
N LEU A 32 -1.53 30.68 2.95
CA LEU A 32 -2.78 29.91 2.91
C LEU A 32 -2.86 29.03 1.64
N GLU A 33 -1.80 28.95 0.82
CA GLU A 33 -1.73 28.02 -0.33
C GLU A 33 -1.18 26.62 0.06
N ASP A 34 -0.63 26.46 1.27
CA ASP A 34 -0.01 25.23 1.78
C ASP A 34 -0.97 24.03 1.84
N ASP A 35 -2.29 24.26 1.99
CA ASP A 35 -3.30 23.19 2.03
C ASP A 35 -3.84 22.77 0.66
N SER A 36 -3.21 23.10 -0.46
CA SER A 36 -3.64 22.55 -1.75
C SER A 36 -3.35 21.04 -1.86
N LEU A 37 -4.20 20.29 -2.56
CA LEU A 37 -3.93 18.88 -2.85
C LEU A 37 -2.55 18.70 -3.53
N TRP A 38 -2.17 19.66 -4.39
CA TRP A 38 -0.84 19.76 -4.97
C TRP A 38 0.25 19.94 -3.91
N ALA A 39 0.14 20.91 -3.00
CA ALA A 39 1.13 21.15 -1.96
C ALA A 39 1.31 19.94 -1.03
N ARG A 40 0.21 19.31 -0.59
CA ARG A 40 0.25 18.07 0.21
C ARG A 40 0.87 16.88 -0.53
N SER A 41 0.64 16.77 -1.85
CA SER A 41 1.13 15.64 -2.65
C SER A 41 2.56 15.83 -3.16
N VAL A 42 2.98 17.05 -3.46
CA VAL A 42 4.25 17.37 -4.15
C VAL A 42 5.24 18.08 -3.24
N GLY A 43 4.79 18.99 -2.36
CA GLY A 43 5.65 19.94 -1.65
C GLY A 43 6.67 19.32 -0.70
N SER A 44 6.41 18.12 -0.18
CA SER A 44 7.31 17.35 0.71
C SER A 44 7.93 16.10 0.07
N ARG A 45 7.61 15.80 -1.20
CA ARG A 45 7.97 14.53 -1.86
C ARG A 45 9.01 14.73 -2.97
N ARG A 46 9.80 13.68 -3.23
CA ARG A 46 10.77 13.68 -4.32
C ARG A 46 10.06 13.56 -5.67
N VAL A 47 10.14 14.61 -6.49
CA VAL A 47 9.69 14.59 -7.88
C VAL A 47 10.73 13.87 -8.75
N ARG A 48 10.33 12.80 -9.43
CA ARG A 48 11.16 12.04 -10.39
C ARG A 48 11.19 12.73 -11.74
N ARG A 49 10.02 13.16 -12.23
CA ARG A 49 9.84 13.91 -13.49
C ARG A 49 8.74 14.94 -13.33
N GLN A 50 8.90 16.10 -13.96
CA GLN A 50 7.90 17.15 -14.08
C GLN A 50 7.74 17.50 -15.57
N GLY A 51 6.51 17.75 -16.01
CA GLY A 51 6.23 18.15 -17.39
C GLY A 51 4.75 18.40 -17.63
N THR A 52 4.31 18.26 -18.87
CA THR A 52 2.88 18.25 -19.26
C THR A 52 2.35 16.83 -19.37
N VAL A 53 1.03 16.65 -19.42
CA VAL A 53 0.36 15.38 -19.74
C VAL A 53 0.80 14.83 -21.09
N ALA A 54 1.13 15.69 -22.06
CA ALA A 54 1.70 15.25 -23.33
C ALA A 54 3.09 14.60 -23.17
N SER A 55 3.94 15.15 -22.30
CA SER A 55 5.31 14.63 -22.05
C SER A 55 5.35 13.40 -21.14
N LEU A 56 4.44 13.31 -20.16
CA LEU A 56 4.36 12.20 -19.20
C LEU A 56 3.25 11.19 -19.53
N GLY A 57 2.54 11.39 -20.65
CA GLY A 57 1.32 10.66 -21.01
C GLY A 57 1.49 9.16 -21.29
N ALA A 58 2.73 8.70 -21.43
CA ALA A 58 3.10 7.29 -21.58
C ALA A 58 3.43 6.60 -20.23
N ILE A 59 3.35 7.30 -19.09
CA ILE A 59 3.43 6.65 -17.78
C ILE A 59 2.18 5.80 -17.58
N GLU A 60 2.38 4.52 -17.28
CA GLU A 60 1.30 3.59 -16.95
C GLU A 60 0.81 3.80 -15.51
N VAL A 61 -0.42 4.26 -15.35
CA VAL A 61 -1.10 4.41 -14.04
C VAL A 61 -2.11 3.28 -13.81
N ALA A 62 -2.42 2.99 -12.54
CA ALA A 62 -3.39 1.96 -12.18
C ALA A 62 -4.84 2.44 -12.45
N ALA A 63 -5.54 1.76 -13.35
CA ALA A 63 -6.91 2.05 -13.77
C ALA A 63 -7.94 0.99 -13.30
N GLY A 64 -7.50 -0.03 -12.56
CA GLY A 64 -8.34 -1.06 -11.94
C GLY A 64 -7.48 -2.13 -11.27
N PRO A 65 -8.04 -3.26 -10.82
CA PRO A 65 -7.27 -4.44 -10.46
C PRO A 65 -6.64 -5.07 -11.71
N GLY A 66 -5.31 -5.19 -11.77
CA GLY A 66 -4.59 -5.79 -12.91
C GLY A 66 -4.78 -5.04 -14.25
N ARG A 67 -5.08 -3.73 -14.21
CA ARG A 67 -5.38 -2.92 -15.39
C ARG A 67 -4.63 -1.60 -15.30
N ARG A 68 -3.43 -1.58 -15.89
CA ARG A 68 -2.68 -0.36 -16.16
C ARG A 68 -3.18 0.32 -17.44
N GLN A 69 -3.13 1.65 -17.47
CA GLN A 69 -3.41 2.46 -18.65
C GLN A 69 -2.41 3.62 -18.77
N PRO A 70 -2.08 4.08 -19.99
CA PRO A 70 -1.33 5.31 -20.19
C PRO A 70 -2.05 6.50 -19.55
N LEU A 71 -1.30 7.30 -18.80
CA LEU A 71 -1.78 8.51 -18.11
C LEU A 71 -2.62 9.40 -19.02
N ARG A 72 -2.20 9.60 -20.29
CA ARG A 72 -2.92 10.42 -21.27
C ARG A 72 -4.38 9.99 -21.50
N ASP A 73 -4.66 8.69 -21.41
CA ASP A 73 -5.96 8.11 -21.76
C ASP A 73 -6.92 8.24 -20.57
N VAL A 74 -6.41 8.05 -19.35
CA VAL A 74 -7.13 8.35 -18.09
C VAL A 74 -7.40 9.85 -17.96
N VAL A 75 -6.37 10.67 -18.14
CA VAL A 75 -6.46 12.14 -17.99
C VAL A 75 -7.41 12.78 -19.01
N ARG A 76 -7.48 12.25 -20.25
CA ARG A 76 -8.46 12.70 -21.25
C ARG A 76 -9.91 12.52 -20.76
N ALA A 77 -10.22 11.42 -20.09
CA ALA A 77 -11.56 11.20 -19.56
C ALA A 77 -11.85 12.13 -18.37
N VAL A 78 -10.88 12.28 -17.46
CA VAL A 78 -11.02 13.09 -16.24
C VAL A 78 -11.19 14.59 -16.55
N PHE A 79 -10.46 15.13 -17.53
CA PHE A 79 -10.51 16.56 -17.89
C PHE A 79 -11.35 16.88 -19.14
N ALA A 80 -12.22 15.97 -19.59
CA ALA A 80 -13.09 16.21 -20.74
C ALA A 80 -13.93 17.50 -20.60
N GLU A 81 -14.34 17.83 -19.37
CA GLU A 81 -15.07 19.08 -19.05
C GLU A 81 -14.23 20.34 -19.32
N HIS A 82 -12.93 20.34 -19.00
CA HIS A 82 -12.05 21.48 -19.30
C HIS A 82 -11.90 21.68 -20.82
N ASP A 83 -11.73 20.59 -21.57
CA ASP A 83 -11.57 20.62 -23.03
C ASP A 83 -12.88 21.06 -23.73
N GLU A 84 -14.03 20.57 -23.26
CA GLU A 84 -15.35 21.00 -23.73
C GLU A 84 -15.62 22.47 -23.39
N MET A 85 -15.38 22.89 -22.13
CA MET A 85 -15.53 24.27 -21.68
C MET A 85 -14.68 25.23 -22.52
N ALA A 86 -13.39 24.93 -22.67
CA ALA A 86 -12.49 25.74 -23.50
C ALA A 86 -12.99 25.81 -24.95
N THR A 87 -13.51 24.71 -25.50
CA THR A 87 -14.07 24.66 -26.86
C THR A 87 -15.33 25.52 -27.01
N ARG A 88 -16.30 25.43 -26.09
CA ARG A 88 -17.53 26.24 -26.08
C ARG A 88 -17.27 27.74 -25.89
N LEU A 89 -16.15 28.08 -25.26
CA LEU A 89 -15.76 29.46 -24.95
C LEU A 89 -14.87 30.11 -26.02
N ARG A 90 -14.30 29.35 -26.96
CA ARG A 90 -13.57 29.91 -28.12
C ARG A 90 -14.51 30.78 -28.96
N GLY A 91 -14.20 32.08 -29.06
CA GLY A 91 -15.00 33.03 -29.83
C GLY A 91 -16.28 33.51 -29.15
N ASN A 92 -16.51 33.17 -27.87
CA ASN A 92 -17.60 33.74 -27.07
C ASN A 92 -17.38 35.25 -26.91
N ARG A 93 -18.43 36.07 -27.12
CA ARG A 93 -18.30 37.54 -27.13
C ARG A 93 -18.23 38.13 -25.72
N GLY A 94 -18.56 37.34 -24.71
CA GLY A 94 -18.41 37.67 -23.30
C GLY A 94 -17.02 37.45 -22.72
N LEU A 95 -16.00 37.25 -23.56
CA LEU A 95 -14.60 37.11 -23.15
C LEU A 95 -13.69 38.21 -23.72
N ILE A 96 -12.62 38.48 -22.98
CA ILE A 96 -11.48 39.29 -23.43
C ILE A 96 -10.35 38.33 -23.80
N GLY A 97 -10.15 38.15 -25.11
CA GLY A 97 -9.21 37.18 -25.65
C GLY A 97 -9.76 35.74 -25.67
N THR A 98 -8.87 34.77 -25.80
CA THR A 98 -9.22 33.34 -25.86
C THR A 98 -9.03 32.67 -24.50
N PRO A 99 -9.87 31.67 -24.14
CA PRO A 99 -9.59 30.79 -23.01
C PRO A 99 -8.20 30.19 -23.10
N THR A 100 -7.50 30.13 -21.98
CA THR A 100 -6.20 29.46 -21.87
C THR A 100 -6.36 28.21 -21.01
N THR A 101 -5.91 27.07 -21.51
CA THR A 101 -5.88 25.80 -20.77
C THR A 101 -4.45 25.28 -20.77
N VAL A 102 -3.94 24.98 -19.58
CA VAL A 102 -2.60 24.43 -19.35
C VAL A 102 -2.71 23.22 -18.42
N ASP A 103 -1.79 22.27 -18.59
CA ASP A 103 -1.66 21.13 -17.71
C ASP A 103 -0.22 20.91 -17.27
N GLU A 104 -0.08 20.49 -16.02
CA GLU A 104 1.18 20.11 -15.39
C GLU A 104 1.03 18.72 -14.77
N ALA A 105 2.06 17.90 -14.90
CA ALA A 105 2.11 16.55 -14.39
C ALA A 105 3.42 16.31 -13.64
N TYR A 106 3.32 15.67 -12.49
CA TYR A 106 4.40 15.43 -11.52
C TYR A 106 4.44 13.93 -11.22
N GLU A 107 5.50 13.23 -11.66
CA GLU A 107 5.76 11.84 -11.29
C GLU A 107 6.53 11.79 -9.97
N LEU A 108 5.99 11.05 -9.02
CA LEU A 108 6.58 10.70 -7.72
C LEU A 108 6.93 9.20 -7.73
N ASP A 109 7.44 8.67 -6.62
CA ASP A 109 7.83 7.26 -6.54
C ASP A 109 6.64 6.29 -6.59
N ASP A 110 5.48 6.68 -6.03
CA ASP A 110 4.26 5.86 -5.89
C ASP A 110 3.08 6.33 -6.75
N ARG A 111 3.08 7.59 -7.22
CA ARG A 111 1.92 8.24 -7.88
C ARG A 111 2.31 9.30 -8.90
N VAL A 112 1.37 9.69 -9.75
CA VAL A 112 1.42 10.90 -10.59
C VAL A 112 0.35 11.87 -10.12
N VAL A 113 0.73 13.13 -9.91
CA VAL A 113 -0.20 14.24 -9.67
C VAL A 113 -0.36 15.00 -10.97
N VAL A 114 -1.60 15.26 -11.39
CA VAL A 114 -1.89 16.10 -12.57
C VAL A 114 -2.75 17.27 -12.16
N VAL A 115 -2.31 18.47 -12.54
CA VAL A 115 -3.04 19.73 -12.40
C VAL A 115 -3.46 20.20 -13.79
N ARG A 116 -4.73 20.57 -13.97
CA ARG A 116 -5.18 21.27 -15.17
C ARG A 116 -5.92 22.55 -14.81
N THR A 117 -5.48 23.63 -15.43
CA THR A 117 -5.99 24.97 -15.21
C THR A 117 -6.64 25.48 -16.49
N THR A 118 -7.90 25.91 -16.43
CA THR A 118 -8.55 26.71 -17.49
C THR A 118 -8.88 28.08 -16.96
N ARG A 119 -8.38 29.11 -17.64
CA ARG A 119 -8.49 30.53 -17.25
C ARG A 119 -9.13 31.36 -18.36
N VAL A 120 -10.00 32.28 -17.95
CA VAL A 120 -10.76 33.18 -18.83
C VAL A 120 -10.80 34.59 -18.23
N ASN A 121 -10.90 35.62 -19.08
CA ASN A 121 -11.20 36.99 -18.65
C ASN A 121 -12.58 37.39 -19.19
N VAL A 122 -13.51 37.72 -18.30
CA VAL A 122 -14.95 37.83 -18.56
C VAL A 122 -15.38 39.28 -18.76
N SER A 123 -15.91 39.60 -19.94
CA SER A 123 -16.55 40.88 -20.30
C SER A 123 -18.08 40.83 -20.34
N ASN A 124 -18.70 39.64 -20.40
CA ASN A 124 -20.16 39.48 -20.27
C ASN A 124 -20.49 38.20 -19.48
N PRO A 125 -20.63 38.28 -18.15
CA PRO A 125 -20.79 37.11 -17.28
C PRO A 125 -22.02 36.26 -17.63
N THR A 126 -23.12 36.88 -18.07
CA THR A 126 -24.37 36.17 -18.43
C THR A 126 -24.23 35.35 -19.72
N GLU A 127 -23.41 35.81 -20.68
CA GLU A 127 -23.14 35.05 -21.91
C GLU A 127 -22.16 33.89 -21.65
N VAL A 128 -21.15 34.12 -20.82
CA VAL A 128 -20.17 33.08 -20.43
C VAL A 128 -20.83 32.01 -19.55
N ALA A 129 -21.62 32.39 -18.54
CA ALA A 129 -22.36 31.45 -17.69
C ALA A 129 -23.31 30.53 -18.48
N ARG A 130 -23.86 31.01 -19.61
CA ARG A 130 -24.70 30.19 -20.50
C ARG A 130 -23.89 29.19 -21.33
N ALA A 131 -22.70 29.56 -21.78
CA ALA A 131 -21.83 28.70 -22.58
C ALA A 131 -21.09 27.66 -21.71
N ALA A 132 -20.62 28.07 -20.53
CA ALA A 132 -19.89 27.25 -19.57
C ALA A 132 -20.43 27.44 -18.13
N PRO A 133 -21.55 26.79 -17.78
CA PRO A 133 -22.11 26.83 -16.42
C PRO A 133 -21.12 26.36 -15.34
N SER A 134 -20.17 25.51 -15.71
CA SER A 134 -19.13 24.98 -14.82
C SER A 134 -18.18 26.03 -14.25
N LEU A 135 -18.08 27.23 -14.85
CA LEU A 135 -17.33 28.36 -14.29
C LEU A 135 -17.96 28.93 -13.00
N GLY A 136 -19.18 28.54 -12.62
CA GLY A 136 -19.86 29.05 -11.43
C GLY A 136 -20.31 30.52 -11.52
N LEU A 137 -20.22 31.13 -12.71
CA LEU A 137 -20.62 32.51 -12.95
C LEU A 137 -22.15 32.68 -12.84
N PRO A 138 -22.63 33.84 -12.34
CA PRO A 138 -24.05 34.06 -12.13
C PRO A 138 -24.81 34.19 -13.46
N ALA A 139 -25.76 33.29 -13.70
CA ALA A 139 -26.59 33.27 -14.92
C ALA A 139 -27.55 34.47 -15.07
N ARG A 140 -27.66 35.30 -14.03
CA ARG A 140 -28.34 36.61 -14.00
C ARG A 140 -27.55 37.51 -13.07
N ALA A 141 -27.47 38.81 -13.36
CA ALA A 141 -26.83 39.76 -12.45
C ALA A 141 -27.44 39.64 -11.03
N PRO A 142 -26.62 39.48 -9.97
CA PRO A 142 -27.13 39.46 -8.60
C PRO A 142 -27.72 40.82 -8.22
N ARG A 143 -28.47 40.84 -7.12
CA ARG A 143 -28.84 42.12 -6.50
C ARG A 143 -27.53 42.78 -6.02
N PRO A 144 -27.19 44.00 -6.48
CA PRO A 144 -25.93 44.62 -6.13
C PRO A 144 -25.87 44.92 -4.64
N SER A 145 -24.79 44.52 -3.97
CA SER A 145 -24.49 44.96 -2.61
C SER A 145 -24.03 46.41 -2.60
N ARG A 146 -24.18 47.07 -1.45
CA ARG A 146 -23.64 48.40 -1.21
C ARG A 146 -22.32 48.32 -0.45
N LEU A 147 -21.50 49.35 -0.57
CA LEU A 147 -20.26 49.46 0.21
C LEU A 147 -20.52 49.47 1.73
N THR A 148 -21.71 49.90 2.15
CA THR A 148 -22.18 49.88 3.55
C THR A 148 -22.44 48.48 4.11
N ASP A 149 -22.65 47.50 3.23
CA ASP A 149 -23.04 46.14 3.60
C ASP A 149 -21.80 45.27 3.87
N LEU A 150 -20.60 45.79 3.54
CA LEU A 150 -19.31 45.15 3.75
C LEU A 150 -18.73 45.46 5.14
N ASP A 151 -18.24 44.41 5.81
CA ASP A 151 -17.45 44.56 7.04
C ASP A 151 -16.09 45.25 6.78
N ALA A 152 -15.36 45.54 7.86
CA ALA A 152 -14.10 46.28 7.77
C ALA A 152 -13.00 45.51 7.00
N GLU A 153 -12.97 44.18 7.13
CA GLU A 153 -12.03 43.30 6.43
C GLU A 153 -12.32 43.30 4.92
N SER A 154 -13.58 43.09 4.54
CA SER A 154 -14.02 43.08 3.14
C SER A 154 -13.79 44.43 2.45
N ARG A 155 -13.99 45.55 3.16
CA ARG A 155 -13.68 46.90 2.64
C ARG A 155 -12.18 47.13 2.46
N ALA A 156 -11.35 46.67 3.40
CA ALA A 156 -9.89 46.74 3.24
C ALA A 156 -9.40 45.91 2.05
N GLY A 157 -9.96 44.70 1.86
CA GLY A 157 -9.71 43.85 0.69
C GLY A 157 -10.11 44.52 -0.62
N LEU A 158 -11.30 45.12 -0.69
CA LEU A 158 -11.79 45.86 -1.87
C LEU A 158 -10.89 47.06 -2.21
N ALA A 159 -10.49 47.85 -1.21
CA ALA A 159 -9.60 48.99 -1.41
C ALA A 159 -8.22 48.57 -1.92
N ALA A 160 -7.66 47.47 -1.40
CA ALA A 160 -6.41 46.89 -1.88
C ALA A 160 -6.55 46.36 -3.32
N TYR A 161 -7.62 45.62 -3.61
CA TYR A 161 -7.87 45.07 -4.95
C TYR A 161 -8.14 46.16 -5.99
N ARG A 162 -8.75 47.29 -5.60
CA ARG A 162 -8.93 48.46 -6.48
C ARG A 162 -7.62 48.97 -7.05
N ALA A 163 -6.54 48.97 -6.27
CA ALA A 163 -5.21 49.36 -6.74
C ALA A 163 -4.61 48.38 -7.76
N GLU A 164 -4.99 47.10 -7.73
CA GLU A 164 -4.67 46.12 -8.78
C GLU A 164 -5.54 46.33 -10.03
N ALA A 165 -6.85 46.46 -9.86
CA ALA A 165 -7.81 46.66 -10.96
C ALA A 165 -7.47 47.89 -11.82
N LEU A 166 -7.03 48.99 -11.21
CA LEU A 166 -6.58 50.20 -11.94
C LEU A 166 -5.32 49.98 -12.81
N ARG A 167 -4.52 48.94 -12.55
CA ARG A 167 -3.32 48.59 -13.34
C ARG A 167 -3.65 47.69 -14.54
N ARG A 168 -4.87 47.18 -14.67
CA ARG A 168 -5.29 46.31 -15.79
C ARG A 168 -5.30 47.08 -17.12
N PRO A 169 -5.25 46.39 -18.28
CA PRO A 169 -5.27 47.04 -19.58
C PRO A 169 -6.51 47.92 -19.81
N ALA A 170 -6.40 48.92 -20.69
CA ALA A 170 -7.55 49.70 -21.12
C ALA A 170 -8.57 48.78 -21.83
N GLY A 171 -9.85 48.89 -21.44
CA GLY A 171 -10.92 48.00 -21.91
C GLY A 171 -11.25 46.84 -20.96
N ASP A 172 -10.48 46.61 -19.89
CA ASP A 172 -10.87 45.66 -18.84
C ASP A 172 -12.06 46.21 -18.01
N PRO A 173 -13.14 45.43 -17.81
CA PRO A 173 -14.35 45.89 -17.13
C PRO A 173 -14.12 46.19 -15.64
N LEU A 174 -13.20 45.48 -14.97
CA LEU A 174 -12.86 45.76 -13.57
C LEU A 174 -12.09 47.06 -13.45
N ARG A 175 -11.24 47.40 -14.42
CA ARG A 175 -10.62 48.72 -14.48
C ARG A 175 -11.64 49.83 -14.66
N ALA A 176 -12.54 49.71 -15.65
CA ALA A 176 -13.59 50.69 -15.91
C ALA A 176 -14.59 50.81 -14.75
N ALA A 177 -14.70 49.79 -13.90
CA ALA A 177 -15.44 49.85 -12.64
C ALA A 177 -14.64 50.55 -11.52
N ALA A 178 -13.36 50.20 -11.34
CA ALA A 178 -12.45 50.80 -10.36
C ALA A 178 -12.23 52.32 -10.58
N GLU A 179 -12.22 52.77 -11.83
CA GLU A 179 -12.17 54.19 -12.22
C GLU A 179 -13.45 54.94 -11.81
N ARG A 180 -14.61 54.27 -11.78
CA ARG A 180 -15.90 54.85 -11.32
C ARG A 180 -16.08 54.84 -9.80
N GLY A 181 -15.40 53.95 -9.07
CA GLY A 181 -15.39 53.92 -7.60
C GLY A 181 -15.40 52.50 -7.02
N GLU A 182 -15.27 52.40 -5.69
CA GLU A 182 -15.25 51.11 -4.98
C GLU A 182 -16.57 50.35 -5.08
N GLU A 183 -17.72 51.03 -4.95
CA GLU A 183 -19.04 50.40 -5.08
C GLU A 183 -19.30 49.88 -6.50
N ALA A 184 -18.87 50.63 -7.54
CA ALA A 184 -18.95 50.17 -8.92
C ALA A 184 -18.05 48.94 -9.18
N LEU A 185 -16.86 48.91 -8.56
CA LEU A 185 -15.96 47.75 -8.61
C LEU A 185 -16.54 46.53 -7.90
N LEU A 186 -17.10 46.70 -6.69
CA LEU A 186 -17.80 45.64 -5.95
C LEU A 186 -18.88 45.00 -6.82
N GLN A 187 -19.77 45.81 -7.40
CA GLN A 187 -20.88 45.35 -8.25
C GLN A 187 -20.39 44.63 -9.51
N ALA A 188 -19.26 45.05 -10.09
CA ALA A 188 -18.64 44.34 -11.22
C ALA A 188 -18.05 42.99 -10.79
N ILE A 189 -17.43 42.90 -9.62
CA ILE A 189 -16.91 41.64 -9.08
C ILE A 189 -18.06 40.67 -8.75
N GLU A 190 -19.12 41.14 -8.09
CA GLU A 190 -20.31 40.34 -7.77
C GLU A 190 -21.03 39.83 -9.02
N ALA A 191 -21.11 40.64 -10.07
CA ALA A 191 -21.66 40.23 -11.35
C ALA A 191 -20.78 39.23 -12.11
N GLY A 192 -19.54 38.97 -11.68
CA GLY A 192 -18.63 37.98 -12.25
C GLY A 192 -17.75 38.49 -13.40
N TYR A 193 -17.47 39.80 -13.46
CA TYR A 193 -16.53 40.36 -14.45
C TYR A 193 -15.07 40.10 -14.09
N GLY A 194 -14.19 40.05 -15.10
CA GLY A 194 -12.75 39.92 -14.93
C GLY A 194 -12.24 38.48 -14.97
N GLU A 195 -11.09 38.24 -14.37
CA GLU A 195 -10.39 36.95 -14.45
C GLU A 195 -11.07 35.88 -13.59
N THR A 196 -11.42 34.75 -14.22
CA THR A 196 -11.98 33.56 -13.57
C THR A 196 -11.17 32.34 -14.00
N GLU A 197 -10.94 31.41 -13.07
CA GLU A 197 -10.09 30.25 -13.27
C GLU A 197 -10.70 29.01 -12.63
N ILE A 198 -10.66 27.87 -13.32
CA ILE A 198 -10.86 26.55 -12.72
C ILE A 198 -9.52 25.81 -12.72
N VAL A 199 -9.14 25.28 -11.57
CA VAL A 199 -8.00 24.38 -11.39
C VAL A 199 -8.51 23.05 -10.86
N ASP A 200 -8.33 21.97 -11.61
CA ASP A 200 -8.51 20.60 -11.12
C ASP A 200 -7.15 19.98 -10.81
N THR A 201 -7.03 19.37 -9.63
CA THR A 201 -5.88 18.54 -9.22
C THR A 201 -6.37 17.13 -8.97
N VAL A 202 -5.69 16.14 -9.58
CA VAL A 202 -6.05 14.72 -9.49
C VAL A 202 -4.81 13.88 -9.27
N VAL A 203 -4.91 12.89 -8.38
CA VAL A 203 -3.82 11.99 -8.01
C VAL A 203 -4.09 10.58 -8.53
N PHE A 204 -3.13 10.01 -9.27
CA PHE A 204 -3.21 8.68 -9.86
C PHE A 204 -2.07 7.78 -9.33
N PRO A 205 -2.34 6.62 -8.72
CA PRO A 205 -1.28 5.68 -8.31
C PRO A 205 -0.57 5.05 -9.52
N THR A 206 0.75 4.89 -9.43
CA THR A 206 1.59 4.26 -10.49
C THR A 206 1.90 2.79 -10.21
N THR A 207 1.79 2.35 -8.96
CA THR A 207 1.94 0.95 -8.56
C THR A 207 0.57 0.30 -8.40
N GLU A 208 0.36 -0.81 -9.09
CA GLU A 208 -0.69 -1.76 -8.72
C GLU A 208 -0.16 -2.68 -7.62
N VAL A 209 -0.90 -2.79 -6.52
CA VAL A 209 -0.81 -3.93 -5.62
C VAL A 209 -1.80 -5.00 -6.10
N ALA A 210 -1.45 -6.27 -5.87
CA ALA A 210 -1.89 -7.51 -6.52
C ALA A 210 -3.27 -7.57 -7.20
N SER A 211 -3.34 -8.33 -8.30
CA SER A 211 -4.60 -8.60 -9.00
C SER A 211 -5.36 -9.75 -8.37
N VAL A 212 -6.61 -9.50 -7.98
CA VAL A 212 -7.60 -10.55 -7.73
C VAL A 212 -8.18 -10.99 -9.09
N SER A 213 -7.76 -12.16 -9.57
CA SER A 213 -8.26 -12.80 -10.79
C SER A 213 -9.31 -13.85 -10.45
N ARG A 214 -10.30 -14.07 -11.33
CA ARG A 214 -11.25 -15.17 -11.17
C ARG A 214 -10.71 -16.41 -11.90
N GLY A 215 -10.36 -17.44 -11.13
CA GLY A 215 -9.87 -18.71 -11.63
C GLY A 215 -10.91 -19.47 -12.48
N ALA A 216 -10.47 -20.46 -13.25
CA ALA A 216 -11.32 -21.18 -14.20
C ALA A 216 -12.43 -22.03 -13.55
N ASN A 217 -12.27 -22.36 -12.27
CA ASN A 217 -13.25 -23.00 -11.38
C ASN A 217 -14.26 -22.01 -10.75
N GLY A 218 -14.06 -20.70 -10.95
CA GLY A 218 -14.88 -19.64 -10.38
C GLY A 218 -14.43 -19.10 -9.02
N THR A 219 -13.35 -19.61 -8.41
CA THR A 219 -12.75 -19.02 -7.19
C THR A 219 -12.02 -17.72 -7.51
N TYR A 220 -11.82 -16.87 -6.51
CA TYR A 220 -10.97 -15.68 -6.64
C TYR A 220 -9.54 -16.04 -6.24
N GLU A 221 -8.63 -16.06 -7.21
CA GLU A 221 -7.19 -16.24 -7.03
C GLU A 221 -6.54 -14.86 -6.87
N ILE A 222 -5.95 -14.60 -5.72
CA ILE A 222 -5.13 -13.40 -5.51
C ILE A 222 -3.75 -13.73 -6.04
N THR A 223 -3.41 -13.20 -7.22
CA THR A 223 -2.08 -13.36 -7.80
C THR A 223 -1.21 -12.20 -7.30
N PRO A 224 -0.32 -12.39 -6.31
CA PRO A 224 0.65 -11.37 -5.95
C PRO A 224 1.48 -10.99 -7.18
N SER A 225 1.80 -9.71 -7.31
CA SER A 225 2.59 -9.19 -8.42
C SER A 225 3.95 -9.90 -8.46
N THR A 226 4.08 -10.90 -9.33
CA THR A 226 5.28 -11.75 -9.39
C THR A 226 6.44 -10.97 -9.99
N SER A 227 7.28 -10.41 -9.11
CA SER A 227 8.66 -10.05 -9.44
C SER A 227 9.31 -11.29 -10.06
N THR A 228 9.72 -11.17 -11.32
CA THR A 228 9.99 -12.33 -12.18
C THR A 228 11.29 -13.02 -11.77
N VAL A 229 11.20 -13.98 -10.85
CA VAL A 229 12.31 -14.90 -10.57
C VAL A 229 12.51 -15.75 -11.83
N ALA A 230 13.65 -15.56 -12.50
CA ALA A 230 14.00 -16.32 -13.68
C ALA A 230 14.27 -17.78 -13.29
N SER A 231 13.24 -18.62 -13.40
CA SER A 231 13.35 -20.08 -13.22
C SER A 231 14.28 -20.66 -14.27
N ALA A 232 15.53 -20.93 -13.88
CA ALA A 232 16.50 -21.63 -14.71
C ALA A 232 16.08 -23.10 -14.85
N THR A 233 15.27 -23.41 -15.88
CA THR A 233 14.84 -24.77 -16.21
C THR A 233 16.03 -25.58 -16.73
N ALA A 234 16.75 -26.24 -15.83
CA ALA A 234 17.74 -27.25 -16.19
C ALA A 234 17.04 -28.54 -16.62
N THR A 235 16.79 -28.70 -17.92
CA THR A 235 16.25 -29.92 -18.51
C THR A 235 17.19 -31.09 -18.23
N ARG A 236 16.75 -32.09 -17.46
CA ARG A 236 17.52 -33.30 -17.16
C ARG A 236 16.94 -34.49 -17.92
N THR A 237 17.69 -34.98 -18.91
CA THR A 237 17.31 -36.12 -19.76
C THR A 237 18.38 -37.22 -19.69
N THR A 238 17.95 -38.47 -19.86
CA THR A 238 18.75 -39.74 -19.87
C THR A 238 19.37 -40.13 -18.51
N THR A 239 19.19 -41.34 -17.96
CA THR A 239 19.00 -42.72 -18.46
C THR A 239 20.30 -43.45 -18.84
N SER A 240 20.87 -44.18 -17.89
CA SER A 240 21.47 -45.53 -18.05
C SER A 240 22.03 -45.99 -16.69
N THR A 241 21.53 -47.06 -16.07
CA THR A 241 21.85 -48.49 -16.29
C THR A 241 23.10 -48.96 -15.52
N SER A 242 22.88 -49.98 -14.70
CA SER A 242 23.79 -50.66 -13.78
C SER A 242 25.04 -51.29 -14.40
N THR A 243 26.10 -51.47 -13.58
CA THR A 243 26.84 -52.75 -13.58
C THR A 243 27.49 -53.06 -12.23
N THR A 244 27.31 -54.31 -11.80
CA THR A 244 27.90 -54.97 -10.64
C THR A 244 29.41 -55.22 -10.79
N THR A 245 30.18 -55.23 -9.69
CA THR A 245 31.29 -56.19 -9.49
C THR A 245 31.59 -56.37 -8.01
N SER A 246 31.33 -57.57 -7.51
CA SER A 246 31.76 -58.03 -6.18
C SER A 246 33.23 -58.48 -6.23
N ARG A 247 34.01 -58.27 -5.17
CA ARG A 247 35.28 -59.02 -4.99
C ARG A 247 35.60 -59.30 -3.52
N THR A 248 35.27 -60.52 -3.12
CA THR A 248 35.66 -61.15 -1.85
C THR A 248 37.10 -61.66 -1.95
N SER A 249 37.91 -61.53 -0.89
CA SER A 249 39.08 -62.38 -0.65
C SER A 249 39.50 -62.34 0.81
N SER A 250 39.67 -63.52 1.40
CA SER A 250 40.03 -63.79 2.79
C SER A 250 41.52 -64.15 2.92
N VAL A 251 42.16 -63.76 4.04
CA VAL A 251 43.40 -64.40 4.52
C VAL A 251 43.36 -64.53 6.05
N THR A 252 43.81 -65.70 6.51
CA THR A 252 43.79 -66.28 7.88
C THR A 252 44.94 -65.71 8.76
N PRO A 253 44.86 -65.73 10.10
CA PRO A 253 45.81 -64.99 10.95
C PRO A 253 47.13 -65.75 11.19
N SER A 254 48.12 -65.04 11.72
CA SER A 254 49.31 -65.63 12.33
C SER A 254 49.69 -64.85 13.59
N ALA A 255 49.75 -65.57 14.72
CA ALA A 255 50.20 -65.03 15.98
C ALA A 255 51.73 -65.05 16.06
N SER A 256 52.33 -64.02 16.65
CA SER A 256 53.67 -64.10 17.24
C SER A 256 53.78 -63.11 18.39
N THR A 257 53.90 -63.69 19.59
CA THR A 257 54.03 -62.95 20.85
C THR A 257 55.46 -62.47 21.01
N VAL A 258 55.67 -61.15 21.05
CA VAL A 258 56.86 -60.56 21.67
C VAL A 258 56.39 -59.49 22.64
N ALA A 259 56.61 -59.72 23.93
CA ALA A 259 56.33 -58.74 24.96
C ALA A 259 57.44 -57.69 24.97
N THR A 260 57.07 -56.41 24.92
CA THR A 260 57.99 -55.31 25.22
C THR A 260 57.22 -54.26 26.01
N GLN A 261 57.41 -54.26 27.33
CA GLN A 261 56.95 -53.18 28.19
C GLN A 261 57.83 -51.95 27.94
N THR A 262 57.29 -50.88 27.38
CA THR A 262 57.93 -49.56 27.46
C THR A 262 56.87 -48.46 27.48
N THR A 263 56.64 -47.92 28.68
CA THR A 263 55.99 -46.62 28.98
C THR A 263 54.78 -46.23 28.13
N THR A 264 53.59 -46.40 28.71
CA THR A 264 52.38 -45.69 28.32
C THR A 264 52.56 -44.18 28.52
N ALA A 265 53.11 -43.49 27.52
CA ALA A 265 52.77 -42.11 27.30
C ALA A 265 51.34 -42.11 26.72
N THR A 266 50.35 -41.80 27.56
CA THR A 266 48.98 -41.54 27.10
C THR A 266 49.01 -40.28 26.25
N ARG A 267 49.33 -40.44 24.96
CA ARG A 267 49.30 -39.35 23.99
C ARG A 267 47.84 -39.06 23.75
N SER A 268 47.27 -38.15 24.55
CA SER A 268 45.92 -37.65 24.35
C SER A 268 45.74 -37.32 22.88
N MET A 269 44.77 -37.99 22.25
CA MET A 269 44.30 -37.58 20.93
C MET A 269 43.98 -36.09 21.02
N PRO A 270 44.49 -35.24 20.09
CA PRO A 270 44.12 -33.84 20.09
C PRO A 270 42.61 -33.76 19.87
N SER A 271 41.87 -33.46 20.94
CA SER A 271 40.44 -33.22 20.86
C SER A 271 40.21 -31.95 20.06
N SER A 272 39.20 -31.97 19.19
CA SER A 272 38.60 -30.77 18.64
C SER A 272 38.13 -29.91 19.81
N THR A 273 38.92 -28.90 20.16
CA THR A 273 38.60 -28.02 21.27
C THR A 273 37.60 -26.97 20.76
N PHE A 274 36.32 -27.18 21.04
CA PHE A 274 35.28 -26.18 20.80
C PHE A 274 35.48 -24.99 21.72
N ASP A 275 36.26 -24.01 21.26
CA ASP A 275 36.56 -22.77 21.97
C ASP A 275 35.44 -21.74 21.71
N GLY A 276 34.23 -22.05 22.20
CA GLY A 276 33.04 -21.23 21.93
C GLY A 276 31.69 -21.88 22.26
N THR A 277 31.37 -22.07 23.55
CA THR A 277 30.00 -22.37 24.01
C THR A 277 29.10 -21.13 23.93
N ARG A 278 28.89 -20.63 22.71
CA ARG A 278 27.92 -19.58 22.39
C ARG A 278 26.87 -20.15 21.46
N SER A 279 25.78 -20.62 22.07
CA SER A 279 24.50 -20.70 21.38
C SER A 279 24.06 -19.27 21.02
N ASP A 280 23.68 -19.05 19.77
CA ASP A 280 23.12 -17.77 19.30
C ASP A 280 21.64 -18.00 19.04
N GLN A 281 20.80 -17.23 19.72
CA GLN A 281 19.36 -17.28 19.59
C GLN A 281 18.88 -15.94 19.04
N ARG A 282 18.16 -15.98 17.92
CA ARG A 282 17.61 -14.79 17.28
C ARG A 282 16.11 -14.95 17.03
N ASN A 283 15.41 -13.84 17.18
CA ASN A 283 14.00 -13.70 16.86
C ASN A 283 13.89 -12.90 15.55
N PHE A 284 12.98 -13.30 14.66
CA PHE A 284 12.73 -12.63 13.39
C PHE A 284 11.23 -12.41 13.19
N GLU A 285 10.86 -11.14 13.07
CA GLU A 285 9.51 -10.71 12.75
C GLU A 285 9.35 -10.69 11.23
N MET A 286 8.39 -11.49 10.76
CA MET A 286 8.03 -11.63 9.36
C MET A 286 6.51 -11.46 9.21
N LEU A 287 6.07 -11.18 7.98
CA LEU A 287 4.67 -10.95 7.66
C LEU A 287 4.32 -11.67 6.36
N ASN A 288 3.37 -12.58 6.42
CA ASN A 288 2.74 -13.16 5.25
C ASN A 288 1.38 -12.51 4.97
N GLY A 289 0.84 -12.75 3.78
CA GLY A 289 -0.47 -12.22 3.38
C GLY A 289 -0.36 -11.05 2.40
N PHE A 290 -1.37 -10.20 2.40
CA PHE A 290 -1.47 -9.03 1.53
C PHE A 290 -2.31 -7.93 2.18
N THR A 291 -1.99 -6.68 1.87
CA THR A 291 -2.84 -5.52 2.09
C THR A 291 -2.95 -4.76 0.78
N HIS A 292 -4.17 -4.36 0.42
CA HIS A 292 -4.49 -3.64 -0.80
C HIS A 292 -5.13 -2.32 -0.44
N THR A 293 -4.37 -1.25 -0.64
CA THR A 293 -4.83 0.11 -0.41
C THR A 293 -5.03 0.81 -1.74
N ARG A 294 -6.10 1.59 -1.85
CA ARG A 294 -6.18 2.67 -2.84
C ARG A 294 -6.81 3.87 -2.18
N SER A 295 -6.26 5.05 -2.47
CA SER A 295 -6.97 6.31 -2.33
C SER A 295 -7.05 7.01 -3.68
N TRP A 296 -8.16 7.70 -3.89
CA TRP A 296 -8.34 8.65 -4.97
C TRP A 296 -8.66 10.00 -4.34
N GLU A 297 -7.98 11.03 -4.81
CA GLU A 297 -8.13 12.40 -4.33
C GLU A 297 -8.31 13.31 -5.54
N TRP A 298 -9.36 14.12 -5.48
CA TRP A 298 -9.74 15.13 -6.47
C TRP A 298 -9.98 16.45 -5.73
N GLU A 299 -9.40 17.54 -6.22
CA GLU A 299 -9.64 18.91 -5.72
C GLU A 299 -9.91 19.83 -6.92
N ARG A 300 -11.07 20.50 -6.92
CA ARG A 300 -11.41 21.57 -7.85
C ARG A 300 -11.44 22.92 -7.13
N LYS A 301 -10.74 23.91 -7.69
CA LYS A 301 -10.73 25.31 -7.23
C LYS A 301 -11.28 26.21 -8.33
N TRP A 302 -12.33 26.97 -8.03
CA TRP A 302 -12.82 28.10 -8.82
C TRP A 302 -12.26 29.39 -8.22
N SER A 303 -11.34 30.08 -8.89
CA SER A 303 -10.84 31.39 -8.47
C SER A 303 -11.61 32.52 -9.17
N PHE A 304 -11.91 33.59 -8.43
CA PHE A 304 -12.57 34.81 -8.92
C PHE A 304 -11.99 36.06 -8.20
N PRO A 305 -12.25 37.30 -8.65
CA PRO A 305 -11.49 38.49 -8.19
C PRO A 305 -11.47 38.75 -6.67
N SER A 306 -12.51 38.31 -5.94
CA SER A 306 -12.61 38.48 -4.48
C SER A 306 -12.42 37.18 -3.68
N GLY A 307 -11.97 36.07 -4.28
CA GLY A 307 -11.72 34.84 -3.54
C GLY A 307 -11.73 33.56 -4.39
N TYR A 308 -12.20 32.47 -3.79
CA TYR A 308 -12.34 31.19 -4.45
C TYR A 308 -13.35 30.28 -3.76
N LEU A 309 -13.96 29.37 -4.53
CA LEU A 309 -14.52 28.13 -3.99
C LEU A 309 -13.51 27.01 -4.25
N LYS A 310 -13.28 26.16 -3.26
CA LYS A 310 -12.47 24.94 -3.38
C LYS A 310 -13.29 23.79 -2.81
N VAL A 311 -13.49 22.76 -3.61
CA VAL A 311 -14.15 21.51 -3.20
C VAL A 311 -13.16 20.38 -3.45
N GLY A 312 -12.91 19.57 -2.42
CA GLY A 312 -12.19 18.33 -2.53
C GLY A 312 -13.10 17.15 -2.23
N ALA A 313 -12.84 16.02 -2.89
CA ALA A 313 -13.44 14.74 -2.59
C ALA A 313 -12.34 13.68 -2.55
N SER A 314 -12.42 12.77 -1.58
CA SER A 314 -11.57 11.61 -1.48
C SER A 314 -12.39 10.35 -1.30
N ALA A 315 -11.93 9.26 -1.88
CA ALA A 315 -12.41 7.92 -1.58
C ALA A 315 -11.20 7.03 -1.33
N SER A 316 -11.31 6.08 -0.41
CA SER A 316 -10.26 5.11 -0.14
C SER A 316 -10.84 3.77 0.23
N TYR A 317 -10.11 2.71 -0.07
CA TYR A 317 -10.37 1.40 0.49
C TYR A 317 -9.06 0.72 0.93
N GLY A 318 -9.18 -0.08 1.98
CA GLY A 318 -8.23 -1.09 2.42
C GLY A 318 -8.91 -2.46 2.38
N LEU A 319 -8.23 -3.45 1.80
CA LEU A 319 -8.63 -4.85 1.89
C LEU A 319 -7.39 -5.70 2.11
N GLY A 320 -7.35 -6.55 3.14
CA GLY A 320 -6.16 -7.32 3.46
C GLY A 320 -6.41 -8.51 4.37
N VAL A 321 -5.49 -9.46 4.29
CA VAL A 321 -5.29 -10.52 5.28
C VAL A 321 -3.80 -10.54 5.57
N ARG A 322 -3.44 -10.28 6.82
CA ARG A 322 -2.07 -10.16 7.31
C ARG A 322 -1.83 -11.30 8.29
N ILE A 323 -0.69 -11.96 8.17
CA ILE A 323 -0.32 -13.12 8.98
C ILE A 323 1.03 -12.82 9.66
N PRO A 324 1.00 -12.23 10.87
CA PRO A 324 2.20 -11.92 11.64
C PRO A 324 2.88 -13.21 12.10
N ILE A 325 4.17 -13.34 11.82
CA ILE A 325 4.94 -14.55 12.11
C ILE A 325 6.19 -14.16 12.89
N MET A 326 6.43 -14.85 14.00
CA MET A 326 7.65 -14.76 14.78
C MET A 326 8.43 -16.07 14.64
N LEU A 327 9.59 -16.00 13.99
CA LEU A 327 10.54 -17.12 13.91
C LEU A 327 11.58 -16.98 15.01
N ARG A 328 11.83 -18.04 15.78
CA ARG A 328 12.91 -18.13 16.77
C ARG A 328 13.90 -19.21 16.33
N ALA A 329 15.09 -18.79 15.92
CA ALA A 329 16.15 -19.69 15.49
C ALA A 329 17.31 -19.70 16.50
N THR A 330 17.71 -20.89 16.91
CA THR A 330 18.82 -21.16 17.83
C THR A 330 19.87 -21.99 17.10
N MET A 331 21.11 -21.51 17.01
CA MET A 331 22.25 -22.22 16.42
C MET A 331 23.25 -22.61 17.50
N ASP A 332 23.68 -23.87 17.52
CA ASP A 332 24.71 -24.35 18.44
C ASP A 332 25.60 -25.44 17.79
N PRO A 333 26.94 -25.31 17.80
CA PRO A 333 27.73 -24.11 18.12
C PRO A 333 27.80 -23.10 16.98
N THR A 334 27.94 -21.81 17.31
CA THR A 334 28.03 -20.72 16.32
C THR A 334 29.42 -20.46 15.78
N HIS A 335 30.45 -20.97 16.46
CA HIS A 335 31.84 -20.79 16.11
C HIS A 335 32.59 -22.10 16.32
N MET A 336 33.50 -22.42 15.40
CA MET A 336 34.31 -23.62 15.49
C MET A 336 35.76 -23.32 15.14
N VAL A 337 36.65 -23.53 16.12
CA VAL A 337 38.10 -23.53 15.93
C VAL A 337 38.57 -24.97 15.84
N ARG A 338 38.88 -25.46 14.64
CA ARG A 338 39.41 -26.82 14.47
C ARG A 338 40.92 -26.84 14.78
N ARG A 339 41.36 -27.73 15.68
CA ARG A 339 42.79 -28.05 15.89
C ARG A 339 42.95 -29.57 15.90
N GLY A 340 43.53 -30.16 14.85
CA GLY A 340 43.73 -31.61 14.75
C GLY A 340 43.35 -32.21 13.39
N MET A 341 43.05 -33.51 13.38
CA MET A 341 42.79 -34.30 12.17
C MET A 341 41.46 -33.93 11.47
N PRO A 342 41.34 -34.24 10.16
CA PRO A 342 40.11 -34.03 9.39
C PRO A 342 39.04 -35.08 9.76
N ASN A 343 38.04 -34.67 10.53
CA ASN A 343 36.76 -35.37 10.66
C ASN A 343 35.65 -34.53 9.99
N GLU A 344 34.47 -35.10 9.83
CA GLU A 344 33.25 -34.35 9.50
C GLU A 344 32.59 -33.89 10.80
N ASP A 345 32.01 -32.69 10.78
CA ASP A 345 31.31 -32.09 11.93
C ASP A 345 29.94 -31.55 11.49
N TRP A 346 29.04 -31.38 12.45
CA TRP A 346 27.68 -30.91 12.23
C TRP A 346 27.34 -29.78 13.21
N VAL A 347 26.61 -28.78 12.73
CA VAL A 347 25.99 -27.74 13.57
C VAL A 347 24.48 -27.91 13.47
N ASP A 348 23.81 -28.00 14.61
CA ASP A 348 22.35 -28.11 14.66
C ASP A 348 21.76 -26.69 14.77
N VAL A 349 20.74 -26.42 13.94
CA VAL A 349 19.95 -25.19 13.99
C VAL A 349 18.51 -25.56 14.24
N VAL A 350 17.99 -25.12 15.38
CA VAL A 350 16.60 -25.33 15.82
C VAL A 350 15.79 -24.09 15.46
N VAL A 351 14.78 -24.24 14.62
CA VAL A 351 13.85 -23.17 14.25
C VAL A 351 12.50 -23.49 14.85
N ASN A 352 11.90 -22.48 15.49
CA ASN A 352 10.53 -22.53 16.01
C ASN A 352 9.76 -21.42 15.30
N ALA A 353 8.49 -21.66 14.98
CA ALA A 353 7.61 -20.65 14.42
C ALA A 353 6.35 -20.50 15.27
N ARG A 354 5.82 -19.29 15.30
CA ARG A 354 4.48 -19.00 15.80
C ARG A 354 3.86 -17.87 14.99
N THR A 355 2.55 -17.89 14.85
CA THR A 355 1.77 -16.72 14.43
C THR A 355 1.48 -15.83 15.66
N LEU A 356 0.94 -14.63 15.44
CA LEU A 356 0.58 -13.68 16.50
C LEU A 356 -0.65 -12.87 16.10
N ASP A 357 -1.50 -12.53 17.07
CA ASP A 357 -2.22 -11.25 17.15
C ASP A 357 -1.16 -10.17 17.49
N ALA A 358 -0.94 -9.21 16.60
CA ALA A 358 0.29 -8.42 16.57
C ALA A 358 0.10 -6.91 16.76
N GLY A 359 0.76 -6.35 17.79
CA GLY A 359 0.83 -4.90 17.96
C GLY A 359 1.66 -4.19 16.88
N SER A 360 1.45 -2.88 16.75
CA SER A 360 2.12 -1.97 15.78
C SER A 360 3.63 -2.08 15.68
N SER A 361 4.33 -2.45 16.76
CA SER A 361 5.77 -2.67 16.75
C SER A 361 6.18 -3.79 15.79
N HIS A 362 5.42 -4.89 15.73
CA HIS A 362 5.70 -6.03 14.85
C HIS A 362 5.58 -5.61 13.39
N TYR A 363 4.46 -5.00 13.01
CA TYR A 363 4.22 -4.52 11.64
C TYR A 363 5.30 -3.54 11.17
N THR A 364 5.59 -2.52 11.98
CA THR A 364 6.65 -1.54 11.71
C THR A 364 8.02 -2.24 11.54
N ALA A 365 8.34 -3.19 12.42
CA ALA A 365 9.60 -3.92 12.36
C ALA A 365 9.70 -4.85 11.14
N THR A 366 8.61 -5.43 10.65
CA THR A 366 8.63 -6.22 9.39
C THR A 366 8.99 -5.38 8.15
N GLY A 367 8.91 -4.05 8.25
CA GLY A 367 9.13 -3.09 7.16
C GLY A 367 7.84 -2.61 6.49
N LEU A 368 6.66 -2.90 7.06
CA LEU A 368 5.38 -2.44 6.53
C LEU A 368 5.31 -0.90 6.61
N PRO A 369 4.94 -0.19 5.52
CA PRO A 369 4.94 1.27 5.52
C PRO A 369 3.75 1.83 6.30
N ASN A 370 3.92 3.00 6.91
CA ASN A 370 2.92 3.60 7.81
C ASN A 370 1.51 3.75 7.21
N ASN A 371 1.39 3.88 5.89
CA ASN A 371 0.11 3.99 5.18
C ASN A 371 -0.59 2.63 4.91
N GLU A 372 -0.01 1.53 5.41
CA GLU A 372 -0.56 0.17 5.33
C GLU A 372 -0.77 -0.45 6.73
N LEU A 373 -0.64 0.35 7.81
CA LEU A 373 -0.77 -0.14 9.17
C LEU A 373 -2.21 -0.48 9.59
N PHE A 374 -3.25 0.20 9.10
CA PHE A 374 -4.68 -0.05 9.40
C PHE A 374 -4.90 -0.53 10.84
N ASP A 375 -4.61 0.33 11.81
CA ASP A 375 -4.71 0.10 13.27
C ASP A 375 -4.18 -1.25 13.83
N ASN A 376 -3.39 -1.94 13.01
CA ASN A 376 -2.70 -3.23 13.18
C ASN A 376 -3.53 -4.49 12.94
N ASP A 377 -4.81 -4.37 12.62
CA ASP A 377 -5.75 -5.48 12.38
C ASP A 377 -5.29 -6.58 11.39
N GLU A 378 -5.18 -7.85 11.79
CA GLU A 378 -4.83 -8.93 10.86
C GLU A 378 -5.79 -9.06 9.67
N PHE A 379 -7.08 -8.79 9.85
CA PHE A 379 -8.05 -8.63 8.77
C PHE A 379 -8.28 -7.14 8.49
N VAL A 380 -8.04 -6.68 7.26
CA VAL A 380 -8.31 -5.28 6.87
C VAL A 380 -9.54 -5.23 5.98
N LEU A 381 -10.56 -4.46 6.39
CA LEU A 381 -11.73 -4.10 5.58
C LEU A 381 -12.16 -2.66 5.89
N HIS A 382 -11.54 -1.73 5.18
CA HIS A 382 -11.67 -0.29 5.41
C HIS A 382 -12.27 0.39 4.17
N LEU A 383 -13.30 1.21 4.34
CA LEU A 383 -13.89 2.06 3.30
C LEU A 383 -14.02 3.49 3.83
N GLY A 384 -13.19 4.40 3.31
CA GLY A 384 -13.20 5.80 3.69
C GLY A 384 -13.75 6.69 2.58
N PHE A 385 -14.64 7.62 2.93
CA PHE A 385 -15.09 8.70 2.06
C PHE A 385 -14.82 10.03 2.73
N GLY A 386 -14.30 11.00 1.99
CA GLY A 386 -13.99 12.31 2.53
C GLY A 386 -14.36 13.45 1.60
N TYR A 387 -14.59 14.62 2.18
CA TYR A 387 -14.78 15.85 1.45
C TYR A 387 -14.08 17.01 2.15
N LYS A 388 -13.84 18.06 1.36
CA LYS A 388 -13.22 19.31 1.79
C LYS A 388 -13.97 20.45 1.13
N VAL A 389 -14.24 21.52 1.86
CA VAL A 389 -14.86 22.73 1.31
C VAL A 389 -14.18 23.95 1.93
N LYS A 390 -13.47 24.73 1.11
CA LYS A 390 -13.03 26.08 1.47
C LYS A 390 -13.73 27.09 0.58
N PHE A 391 -14.46 28.03 1.16
CA PHE A 391 -15.10 29.14 0.44
C PHE A 391 -14.61 30.47 0.98
N ARG A 392 -13.90 31.19 0.12
CA ARG A 392 -13.42 32.56 0.35
C ARG A 392 -14.12 33.49 -0.62
N ALA A 393 -14.70 34.57 -0.14
CA ALA A 393 -15.35 35.59 -0.96
C ALA A 393 -15.27 36.94 -0.25
N LEU A 394 -15.23 38.03 -1.01
CA LEU A 394 -15.01 39.38 -0.46
C LEU A 394 -13.71 39.45 0.38
N TRP A 395 -12.68 38.74 -0.09
CA TRP A 395 -11.36 38.56 0.53
C TRP A 395 -11.35 37.84 1.89
N LYS A 396 -12.51 37.39 2.39
CA LYS A 396 -12.71 36.75 3.69
C LYS A 396 -13.08 35.28 3.57
N ASN A 397 -12.63 34.44 4.51
CA ASN A 397 -13.04 33.03 4.58
C ASN A 397 -14.44 32.91 5.23
N TRP A 398 -15.36 32.23 4.55
CA TRP A 398 -16.74 31.99 5.00
C TRP A 398 -16.98 30.54 5.40
N ILE A 399 -16.31 29.61 4.73
CA ILE A 399 -16.31 28.17 5.05
C ILE A 399 -14.87 27.71 4.99
N ASP A 400 -14.40 27.01 6.02
CA ASP A 400 -13.10 26.36 6.06
C ASP A 400 -13.27 24.97 6.69
N ILE A 401 -13.62 23.99 5.85
CA ILE A 401 -13.68 22.56 6.19
C ILE A 401 -12.48 21.92 5.51
N ASP A 402 -11.39 21.78 6.27
CA ASP A 402 -10.13 21.23 5.79
C ASP A 402 -10.25 19.79 5.29
N GLU A 403 -10.89 18.95 6.10
CA GLU A 403 -11.07 17.54 5.82
C GLU A 403 -12.18 17.00 6.73
N TYR A 404 -13.30 16.57 6.15
CA TYR A 404 -14.23 15.65 6.79
C TYR A 404 -14.00 14.27 6.18
N ARG A 405 -13.87 13.25 7.03
CA ARG A 405 -13.84 11.84 6.61
C ARG A 405 -14.89 11.07 7.40
N ASP A 406 -15.62 10.24 6.69
CA ASP A 406 -16.44 9.17 7.25
C ASP A 406 -15.77 7.83 6.92
N LEU A 407 -15.84 6.90 7.85
CA LEU A 407 -15.11 5.64 7.81
C LEU A 407 -16.02 4.49 8.18
N ILE A 408 -16.17 3.55 7.25
CA ILE A 408 -16.66 2.21 7.54
C ILE A 408 -15.42 1.35 7.71
N ASP A 409 -15.07 1.06 8.95
CA ASP A 409 -14.00 0.13 9.29
C ASP A 409 -14.59 -1.13 9.93
N GLU A 410 -14.38 -2.25 9.25
CA GLU A 410 -14.70 -3.60 9.70
C GLU A 410 -13.41 -4.44 9.73
N SER A 411 -12.24 -3.78 9.76
CA SER A 411 -10.96 -4.39 10.08
C SER A 411 -10.98 -4.95 11.51
N ARG A 412 -10.29 -6.06 11.74
CA ARG A 412 -10.19 -6.73 13.04
C ARG A 412 -8.85 -7.45 13.25
N ASP A 413 -8.30 -7.29 14.44
CA ASP A 413 -7.28 -8.17 15.00
C ASP A 413 -7.78 -9.64 15.06
N PHE A 414 -6.91 -10.59 14.74
CA PHE A 414 -7.10 -12.03 15.03
C PHE A 414 -5.74 -12.75 15.09
N GLU A 415 -5.56 -13.68 16.03
CA GLU A 415 -4.38 -14.56 16.02
C GLU A 415 -4.55 -15.61 14.90
N PRO A 416 -3.70 -15.64 13.85
CA PRO A 416 -3.87 -16.60 12.77
C PRO A 416 -3.62 -18.02 13.27
N PRO A 417 -4.53 -18.99 13.03
CA PRO A 417 -4.37 -20.33 13.59
C PRO A 417 -3.19 -21.07 12.95
N LEU A 418 -2.25 -21.54 13.77
CA LEU A 418 -1.19 -22.45 13.35
C LEU A 418 -1.44 -23.81 13.98
N GLY A 419 -1.77 -24.81 13.15
CA GLY A 419 -2.00 -26.18 13.55
C GLY A 419 -3.40 -26.54 14.03
N GLY A 420 -3.54 -27.81 14.41
CA GLY A 420 -4.61 -28.33 15.25
C GLY A 420 -6.04 -28.23 14.71
N ASP A 421 -6.95 -27.91 15.64
CA ASP A 421 -8.39 -27.78 15.42
C ASP A 421 -8.76 -26.45 14.74
N TRP A 422 -9.97 -26.40 14.18
CA TRP A 422 -10.54 -25.20 13.57
C TRP A 422 -10.79 -24.09 14.59
N GLN A 423 -10.24 -22.90 14.33
CA GLN A 423 -10.39 -21.71 15.15
C GLN A 423 -11.20 -20.63 14.42
N GLU A 424 -11.94 -19.81 15.16
CA GLU A 424 -12.66 -18.64 14.63
C GLU A 424 -11.68 -17.54 14.22
N VAL A 425 -11.79 -17.04 12.99
CA VAL A 425 -10.91 -15.98 12.44
C VAL A 425 -11.68 -14.68 12.20
N LEU A 426 -12.94 -14.77 11.75
CA LEU A 426 -13.76 -13.60 11.44
C LEU A 426 -15.24 -13.94 11.62
N ASP A 427 -16.04 -13.01 12.14
CA ASP A 427 -17.49 -13.08 12.04
C ASP A 427 -18.10 -11.81 11.40
N PHE A 428 -19.15 -12.00 10.61
CA PHE A 428 -19.87 -10.91 9.97
C PHE A 428 -21.38 -11.13 10.04
N PHE A 429 -22.12 -10.08 10.41
CA PHE A 429 -23.57 -10.08 10.48
C PHE A 429 -24.16 -8.99 9.59
N LEU A 430 -25.06 -9.37 8.69
CA LEU A 430 -25.79 -8.42 7.86
C LEU A 430 -26.64 -7.49 8.74
N PRO A 431 -26.58 -6.15 8.53
CA PRO A 431 -27.48 -5.20 9.16
C PRO A 431 -28.95 -5.60 9.01
N ALA A 432 -29.72 -5.47 10.09
CA ALA A 432 -31.12 -5.90 10.15
C ALA A 432 -32.02 -5.15 9.17
N GLU A 433 -31.59 -3.95 8.80
CA GLU A 433 -32.19 -3.03 7.84
C GLU A 433 -32.12 -3.60 6.42
N LEU A 434 -31.02 -4.27 6.07
CA LEU A 434 -30.80 -4.94 4.78
C LEU A 434 -31.56 -6.26 4.68
N THR A 435 -31.68 -7.01 5.78
CA THR A 435 -32.41 -8.28 5.85
C THR A 435 -33.89 -8.13 6.23
N HIS A 436 -34.37 -6.90 6.43
CA HIS A 436 -35.73 -6.57 6.89
C HIS A 436 -36.17 -7.37 8.14
N SER A 437 -35.24 -7.59 9.06
CA SER A 437 -35.37 -8.53 10.18
C SER A 437 -35.44 -7.85 11.55
N SER A 438 -35.81 -6.57 11.57
CA SER A 438 -36.22 -5.86 12.79
C SER A 438 -37.53 -6.42 13.35
N VAL A 439 -37.54 -6.78 14.63
CA VAL A 439 -38.73 -7.23 15.34
C VAL A 439 -39.24 -6.08 16.21
N ARG A 440 -40.53 -5.76 16.12
CA ARG A 440 -41.15 -4.74 16.98
C ARG A 440 -42.57 -5.14 17.37
N ILE A 441 -42.76 -5.46 18.65
CA ILE A 441 -44.08 -5.66 19.26
C ILE A 441 -44.34 -4.45 20.16
N PRO A 442 -45.25 -3.53 19.77
CA PRO A 442 -45.47 -2.27 20.48
C PRO A 442 -45.65 -2.45 22.00
N ALA A 443 -44.95 -1.63 22.77
CA ALA A 443 -44.93 -1.64 24.24
C ALA A 443 -44.46 -2.94 24.93
N VAL A 444 -43.98 -3.95 24.19
CA VAL A 444 -43.48 -5.21 24.75
C VAL A 444 -41.99 -5.39 24.46
N ILE A 445 -41.59 -5.41 23.18
CA ILE A 445 -40.20 -5.71 22.78
C ILE A 445 -39.86 -5.04 21.45
N GLU A 446 -38.63 -4.56 21.30
CA GLU A 446 -38.06 -4.20 20.00
C GLU A 446 -36.66 -4.81 19.85
N GLY A 447 -36.18 -4.97 18.61
CA GLY A 447 -34.92 -5.68 18.37
C GLY A 447 -34.73 -6.10 16.92
N SER A 448 -33.83 -7.06 16.69
CA SER A 448 -33.54 -7.60 15.37
C SER A 448 -32.94 -9.01 15.41
N VAL A 449 -33.06 -9.71 14.28
CA VAL A 449 -32.38 -10.98 14.00
C VAL A 449 -31.46 -10.80 12.79
N ARG A 450 -30.15 -10.68 12.99
CA ARG A 450 -29.17 -10.48 11.93
C ARG A 450 -28.63 -11.83 11.46
N ALA A 451 -28.77 -12.14 10.18
CA ALA A 451 -28.11 -13.31 9.59
C ALA A 451 -26.62 -13.03 9.41
N GLY A 452 -25.77 -14.02 9.67
CA GLY A 452 -24.33 -13.86 9.59
C GLY A 452 -23.59 -15.13 9.18
N VAL A 453 -22.29 -14.97 8.99
CA VAL A 453 -21.35 -16.05 8.68
C VAL A 453 -20.10 -15.83 9.53
N ARG A 454 -19.65 -16.89 10.18
CA ARG A 454 -18.33 -17.01 10.77
C ARG A 454 -17.41 -17.73 9.81
N ILE A 455 -16.17 -17.27 9.71
CA ILE A 455 -15.09 -17.95 9.02
C ILE A 455 -14.20 -18.59 10.08
N ASP A 456 -14.12 -19.91 10.04
CA ASP A 456 -13.17 -20.69 10.82
C ASP A 456 -12.01 -21.08 9.91
N ALA A 457 -10.79 -21.08 10.44
CA ALA A 457 -9.60 -21.54 9.73
C ALA A 457 -8.76 -22.51 10.58
N ARG A 458 -7.86 -23.21 9.91
CA ARG A 458 -6.67 -23.84 10.51
C ARG A 458 -5.51 -23.67 9.54
N GLY A 459 -4.32 -23.41 10.05
CA GLY A 459 -3.17 -23.05 9.23
C GLY A 459 -1.96 -23.98 9.37
N GLU A 460 -1.11 -23.94 8.36
CA GLU A 460 0.21 -24.57 8.30
C GLU A 460 1.20 -23.50 7.87
N LEU A 461 2.39 -23.46 8.46
CA LEU A 461 3.47 -22.58 8.03
C LEU A 461 4.62 -23.41 7.46
N ALA A 462 5.16 -23.03 6.32
CA ALA A 462 6.29 -23.71 5.72
C ALA A 462 7.37 -22.73 5.23
N LEU A 463 8.64 -23.09 5.41
CA LEU A 463 9.79 -22.26 5.02
C LEU A 463 10.96 -23.13 4.55
N ASP A 464 11.89 -22.49 3.84
CA ASP A 464 13.12 -23.12 3.38
C ASP A 464 14.31 -22.64 4.24
N ALA A 465 14.92 -23.57 4.97
CA ALA A 465 16.09 -23.34 5.80
C ALA A 465 17.38 -23.83 5.11
N MET A 466 18.40 -22.99 5.01
CA MET A 466 19.64 -23.30 4.28
C MET A 466 20.88 -22.98 5.13
N GLY A 467 21.77 -23.97 5.25
CA GLY A 467 23.09 -23.80 5.88
C GLY A 467 24.09 -23.08 4.98
N THR A 468 24.94 -22.27 5.59
CA THR A 468 26.05 -21.56 4.93
C THR A 468 27.33 -21.70 5.74
N VAL A 469 28.45 -21.95 5.07
CA VAL A 469 29.77 -22.05 5.70
C VAL A 469 30.75 -21.15 4.95
N ALA A 470 31.38 -20.23 5.68
CA ALA A 470 32.44 -19.38 5.18
C ALA A 470 33.77 -19.70 5.88
N SER A 471 34.86 -19.77 5.10
CA SER A 471 36.21 -19.94 5.63
C SER A 471 36.89 -18.59 5.76
N ARG A 472 37.55 -18.32 6.90
CA ARG A 472 38.24 -17.04 7.15
C ARG A 472 39.65 -16.97 6.54
N SER A 473 40.14 -18.08 5.99
CA SER A 473 41.53 -18.21 5.53
C SER A 473 41.78 -17.59 4.15
N ALA A 474 42.05 -16.28 4.15
CA ALA A 474 42.82 -15.48 3.18
C ALA A 474 42.43 -15.44 1.68
N GLN A 475 42.38 -14.19 1.17
CA GLN A 475 42.26 -13.75 -0.22
C GLN A 475 40.97 -14.07 -1.01
N VAL A 476 40.15 -13.02 -1.14
CA VAL A 476 39.41 -12.63 -2.36
C VAL A 476 38.79 -13.78 -3.17
N SER A 477 37.84 -14.50 -2.58
CA SER A 477 36.70 -15.03 -3.33
C SER A 477 35.53 -14.07 -3.14
N GLN A 478 35.15 -13.34 -4.19
CA GLN A 478 33.85 -12.65 -4.23
C GLN A 478 32.70 -13.64 -4.43
N ASP A 479 33.00 -14.87 -4.87
CA ASP A 479 32.03 -15.96 -4.97
C ASP A 479 31.78 -16.57 -3.59
N GLY A 480 30.49 -16.71 -3.27
CA GLY A 480 30.00 -16.94 -1.92
C GLY A 480 30.39 -18.30 -1.33
N GLY A 481 30.41 -18.35 0.01
CA GLY A 481 30.62 -19.59 0.77
C GLY A 481 29.62 -20.68 0.36
N ALA A 482 30.03 -21.94 0.56
CA ALA A 482 29.25 -23.10 0.12
C ALA A 482 27.84 -23.07 0.73
N ARG A 483 26.84 -22.90 -0.15
CA ARG A 483 25.41 -23.01 0.18
C ARG A 483 25.03 -24.48 0.14
N MET A 484 24.34 -24.93 1.17
CA MET A 484 23.80 -26.29 1.22
C MET A 484 22.46 -26.37 0.48
N ASN A 485 21.97 -27.59 0.26
CA ASN A 485 20.59 -27.76 -0.18
C ASN A 485 19.65 -27.18 0.90
N ALA A 486 18.60 -26.49 0.47
CA ALA A 486 17.56 -26.03 1.38
C ALA A 486 16.76 -27.22 1.92
N THR A 487 16.47 -27.19 3.22
CA THR A 487 15.57 -28.10 3.91
C THR A 487 14.21 -27.41 4.08
N ARG A 488 13.16 -28.00 3.52
CA ARG A 488 11.78 -27.54 3.75
C ARG A 488 11.39 -27.90 5.18
N MET A 489 10.99 -26.91 5.96
CA MET A 489 10.35 -27.06 7.28
C MET A 489 8.86 -26.80 7.13
N VAL A 490 8.05 -27.52 7.89
CA VAL A 490 6.59 -27.40 7.95
C VAL A 490 6.21 -27.43 9.42
N PHE A 491 5.51 -26.40 9.88
CA PHE A 491 5.04 -26.23 11.25
C PHE A 491 3.51 -26.34 11.24
N ASP A 492 2.97 -27.34 11.94
CA ASP A 492 1.54 -27.58 12.11
C ASP A 492 1.12 -27.62 13.59
N ASP A 493 1.92 -26.98 14.46
CA ASP A 493 1.60 -26.62 15.85
C ASP A 493 2.37 -25.35 16.27
N GLN A 494 1.82 -24.59 17.23
CA GLN A 494 2.40 -23.34 17.74
C GLN A 494 3.69 -23.61 18.53
N GLY A 495 4.82 -23.13 18.02
CA GLY A 495 6.11 -23.25 18.69
C GLY A 495 6.78 -24.62 18.53
N GLU A 496 6.35 -25.46 17.58
CA GLU A 496 7.06 -26.70 17.25
C GLU A 496 8.51 -26.41 16.81
N ALA A 497 9.45 -27.23 17.28
CA ALA A 497 10.88 -27.05 17.10
C ALA A 497 11.45 -27.96 16.01
N HIS A 498 11.67 -27.41 14.81
CA HIS A 498 12.28 -28.12 13.69
C HIS A 498 13.80 -27.97 13.71
N THR A 499 14.53 -29.08 13.74
CA THR A 499 16.00 -29.08 13.71
C THR A 499 16.50 -29.46 12.32
N PHE A 500 17.38 -28.64 11.73
CA PHE A 500 18.16 -29.03 10.56
C PHE A 500 19.66 -29.00 10.87
N ARG A 501 20.42 -29.85 10.15
CA ARG A 501 21.86 -30.01 10.36
C ARG A 501 22.65 -29.39 9.22
N ILE A 502 23.65 -28.60 9.60
CA ILE A 502 24.60 -27.98 8.68
C ILE A 502 25.85 -28.87 8.64
N HIS A 503 26.16 -29.46 7.48
CA HIS A 503 27.34 -30.32 7.31
C HIS A 503 28.61 -29.49 7.11
N ILE A 504 29.60 -29.62 7.99
CA ILE A 504 30.89 -28.96 7.83
C ILE A 504 31.88 -29.96 7.22
N PRO A 505 32.20 -29.84 5.91
CA PRO A 505 33.04 -30.81 5.23
C PRO A 505 34.46 -30.78 5.80
N SER A 506 35.01 -31.99 5.98
CA SER A 506 36.39 -32.19 6.42
C SER A 506 37.39 -31.49 5.48
N THR A 507 38.49 -30.96 6.03
CA THR A 507 39.57 -30.35 5.22
C THR A 507 40.94 -30.65 5.80
N ASN A 508 41.89 -30.89 4.90
CA ASN A 508 43.24 -31.36 5.22
C ASN A 508 44.20 -30.23 5.65
N VAL A 509 43.68 -29.08 6.12
CA VAL A 509 44.49 -27.89 6.42
C VAL A 509 44.56 -27.68 7.93
N ASN A 510 45.78 -27.56 8.46
CA ASN A 510 46.02 -27.28 9.88
C ASN A 510 45.39 -25.95 10.29
N ALA A 511 44.40 -26.01 11.19
CA ALA A 511 43.71 -24.87 11.80
C ALA A 511 43.08 -23.84 10.84
N GLN A 512 41.85 -24.12 10.40
CA GLN A 512 40.95 -23.12 9.81
C GLN A 512 39.90 -22.67 10.82
N GLU A 513 39.72 -21.35 10.92
CA GLU A 513 38.54 -20.74 11.53
C GLU A 513 37.41 -20.68 10.48
N ARG A 514 36.23 -21.19 10.83
CA ARG A 514 35.03 -21.14 9.98
C ARG A 514 33.89 -20.45 10.72
N SER A 515 33.22 -19.54 10.02
CA SER A 515 31.91 -19.06 10.44
C SER A 515 30.83 -19.93 9.80
N VAL A 516 29.90 -20.38 10.64
CA VAL A 516 28.70 -21.08 10.23
C VAL A 516 27.52 -20.13 10.40
N GLY A 517 26.61 -20.13 9.45
CA GLY A 517 25.38 -19.35 9.51
C GLY A 517 24.25 -20.02 8.74
N TYR A 518 23.07 -19.45 8.82
CA TYR A 518 21.88 -19.96 8.17
C TYR A 518 21.13 -18.86 7.42
N SER A 519 20.23 -19.28 6.53
CA SER A 519 19.24 -18.43 5.88
C SER A 519 17.87 -19.09 5.98
N LEU A 520 16.84 -18.29 6.30
CA LEU A 520 15.44 -18.67 6.28
C LEU A 520 14.75 -17.88 5.16
N SER A 521 14.00 -18.56 4.30
CA SER A 521 13.44 -18.02 3.05
C SER A 521 12.16 -18.76 2.64
N ASN A 522 11.47 -18.30 1.59
CA ASN A 522 10.29 -18.95 1.00
C ASN A 522 9.19 -19.29 2.03
N LEU A 523 8.95 -18.34 2.94
CA LEU A 523 7.92 -18.41 3.98
C LEU A 523 6.53 -18.36 3.34
N VAL A 524 5.77 -19.44 3.50
CA VAL A 524 4.40 -19.60 3.01
C VAL A 524 3.53 -20.02 4.18
N TYR A 525 2.39 -19.37 4.35
CA TYR A 525 1.36 -19.75 5.31
C TYR A 525 0.15 -20.24 4.52
N THR A 526 -0.34 -21.43 4.80
CA THR A 526 -1.47 -22.06 4.12
C THR A 526 -2.60 -22.21 5.09
N ALA A 527 -3.79 -21.69 4.77
CA ALA A 527 -4.99 -21.83 5.59
C ALA A 527 -6.04 -22.68 4.89
N GLU A 528 -6.55 -23.72 5.55
CA GLU A 528 -7.83 -24.32 5.19
C GLU A 528 -8.95 -23.47 5.81
N LEU A 529 -9.96 -23.11 5.02
CA LEU A 529 -11.04 -22.20 5.40
C LEU A 529 -12.40 -22.90 5.40
N SER A 530 -13.27 -22.53 6.34
CA SER A 530 -14.67 -22.96 6.36
C SER A 530 -15.60 -21.85 6.84
N ALA A 531 -16.83 -21.83 6.31
CA ALA A 531 -17.89 -20.91 6.69
C ALA A 531 -18.94 -21.62 7.53
N VAL A 532 -19.32 -21.02 8.67
CA VAL A 532 -20.42 -21.46 9.53
C VAL A 532 -21.50 -20.38 9.52
N PRO A 533 -22.71 -20.65 8.99
CA PRO A 533 -23.79 -19.68 9.04
C PRO A 533 -24.32 -19.51 10.47
N GLY A 534 -24.86 -18.34 10.78
CA GLY A 534 -25.44 -18.07 12.10
C GLY A 534 -26.44 -16.93 12.14
N ALA A 535 -26.98 -16.68 13.33
CA ALA A 535 -27.93 -15.61 13.58
C ALA A 535 -27.62 -14.90 14.90
N LYS A 536 -27.46 -13.57 14.86
CA LYS A 536 -27.37 -12.71 16.04
C LYS A 536 -28.74 -12.13 16.36
N VAL A 537 -29.30 -12.52 17.49
CA VAL A 537 -30.58 -12.03 17.99
C VAL A 537 -30.30 -10.97 19.05
N THR A 538 -30.83 -9.77 18.88
CA THR A 538 -30.79 -8.71 19.88
C THR A 538 -32.22 -8.24 20.15
N LEU A 539 -32.62 -8.18 21.42
CA LEU A 539 -33.96 -7.81 21.88
C LEU A 539 -33.85 -6.85 23.07
N GLU A 540 -34.69 -5.84 23.13
CA GLU A 540 -34.83 -4.90 24.25
C GLU A 540 -36.29 -4.87 24.72
N SER A 541 -36.49 -4.98 26.04
CA SER A 541 -37.82 -4.85 26.64
C SER A 541 -38.31 -3.41 26.62
N LEU A 542 -39.57 -3.21 26.22
CA LEU A 542 -40.28 -1.94 26.30
C LEU A 542 -41.28 -1.88 27.47
N VAL A 543 -41.41 -2.98 28.23
CA VAL A 543 -42.39 -3.11 29.32
C VAL A 543 -42.00 -2.20 30.50
N PRO A 544 -42.90 -1.38 31.04
CA PRO A 544 -42.63 -0.59 32.25
C PRO A 544 -42.14 -1.47 33.41
N GLY A 545 -41.04 -1.09 34.05
CA GLY A 545 -40.34 -1.88 35.06
C GLY A 545 -39.22 -2.78 34.52
N PHE A 546 -39.26 -3.14 33.23
CA PHE A 546 -38.18 -3.87 32.52
C PHE A 546 -37.54 -3.06 31.38
N LYS A 547 -38.03 -1.84 31.10
CA LYS A 547 -37.49 -0.97 30.05
C LYS A 547 -35.98 -0.79 30.16
N GLY A 548 -35.25 -1.00 29.06
CA GLY A 548 -33.78 -0.94 29.01
C GLY A 548 -33.07 -2.27 29.36
N HIS A 549 -33.80 -3.33 29.70
CA HIS A 549 -33.22 -4.68 29.71
C HIS A 549 -33.04 -5.14 28.26
N SER A 550 -31.79 -5.38 27.88
CA SER A 550 -31.43 -5.95 26.58
C SER A 550 -30.88 -7.36 26.73
N TRP A 551 -31.20 -8.20 25.74
CA TRP A 551 -30.66 -9.54 25.56
C TRP A 551 -30.03 -9.59 24.18
N SER A 552 -28.79 -10.06 24.08
CA SER A 552 -28.16 -10.39 22.81
C SER A 552 -27.55 -11.79 22.88
N THR A 553 -27.75 -12.57 21.83
CA THR A 553 -27.18 -13.91 21.68
C THR A 553 -26.80 -14.16 20.23
N VAL A 554 -25.78 -15.00 20.03
CA VAL A 554 -25.31 -15.45 18.72
C VAL A 554 -25.50 -16.95 18.65
N ILE A 555 -26.16 -17.41 17.58
CA ILE A 555 -26.44 -18.83 17.33
C ILE A 555 -25.66 -19.24 16.08
N TRP A 556 -24.56 -19.98 16.27
CA TRP A 556 -23.79 -20.57 15.18
C TRP A 556 -24.33 -21.95 14.82
N LEU A 557 -24.65 -22.16 13.54
CA LEU A 557 -25.20 -23.39 13.01
C LEU A 557 -24.05 -24.33 12.59
N ASN A 558 -23.26 -24.77 13.57
CA ASN A 558 -22.02 -25.53 13.35
C ASN A 558 -22.18 -26.78 12.46
N ASP A 559 -23.33 -27.45 12.51
CA ASP A 559 -23.66 -28.61 11.67
C ASP A 559 -23.73 -28.28 10.16
N PHE A 560 -23.86 -26.99 9.81
CA PHE A 560 -23.91 -26.47 8.45
C PHE A 560 -22.56 -25.85 8.01
N ARG A 561 -21.44 -26.28 8.60
CA ARG A 561 -20.09 -25.86 8.20
C ARG A 561 -19.81 -26.22 6.73
N ILE A 562 -19.56 -25.20 5.91
CA ILE A 562 -19.18 -25.33 4.49
C ILE A 562 -17.67 -25.17 4.39
N ARG A 563 -16.93 -26.15 3.84
CA ARG A 563 -15.51 -25.96 3.51
C ARG A 563 -15.39 -25.03 2.30
N LEU A 564 -14.59 -23.99 2.42
CA LEU A 564 -14.33 -23.00 1.36
C LEU A 564 -13.10 -23.39 0.50
N GLY A 565 -12.21 -24.21 1.04
CA GLY A 565 -11.00 -24.68 0.38
C GLY A 565 -9.73 -24.26 1.12
N GLU A 566 -8.60 -24.35 0.43
CA GLU A 566 -7.27 -24.02 0.93
C GLU A 566 -6.77 -22.74 0.24
N THR A 567 -6.10 -21.86 0.99
CA THR A 567 -5.50 -20.61 0.46
C THR A 567 -4.09 -20.46 1.01
N SER A 568 -3.10 -20.28 0.13
CA SER A 568 -1.72 -20.02 0.52
C SER A 568 -1.36 -18.54 0.36
N PHE A 569 -0.67 -18.02 1.37
CA PHE A 569 -0.21 -16.65 1.51
C PHE A 569 1.32 -16.65 1.54
N SER A 570 1.94 -15.99 0.56
CA SER A 570 3.38 -15.71 0.57
C SER A 570 3.72 -14.56 1.53
N THR A 571 5.02 -14.23 1.65
CA THR A 571 5.46 -12.98 2.28
C THR A 571 4.72 -11.76 1.70
N HIS A 572 4.33 -10.86 2.60
CA HIS A 572 3.69 -9.60 2.26
C HIS A 572 4.58 -8.72 1.39
N ALA A 573 3.98 -7.97 0.45
CA ALA A 573 4.72 -7.05 -0.39
C ALA A 573 5.41 -5.96 0.47
N GLY A 574 6.64 -5.60 0.13
CA GLY A 574 7.40 -4.55 0.83
C GLY A 574 8.05 -4.96 2.16
N THR A 575 7.75 -6.15 2.71
CA THR A 575 8.34 -6.62 3.98
C THR A 575 9.56 -7.53 3.76
N ARG A 576 10.17 -7.98 4.87
CA ARG A 576 11.32 -8.90 4.91
C ARG A 576 10.95 -10.29 4.33
N ARG A 577 11.56 -10.68 3.20
CA ARG A 577 11.38 -12.00 2.53
C ARG A 577 12.40 -13.06 2.92
N THR A 578 13.61 -12.65 3.27
CA THR A 578 14.69 -13.57 3.60
C THR A 578 15.53 -12.97 4.70
N VAL A 579 15.84 -13.81 5.68
CA VAL A 579 16.74 -13.49 6.78
C VAL A 579 17.96 -14.38 6.63
N SER A 580 19.16 -13.79 6.74
CA SER A 580 20.39 -14.56 6.87
C SER A 580 21.17 -14.09 8.09
N ALA A 581 21.50 -15.05 8.95
CA ALA A 581 22.26 -14.86 10.17
C ALA A 581 23.63 -15.55 10.04
N THR A 582 24.68 -14.78 10.28
CA THR A 582 26.06 -15.26 10.43
C THR A 582 26.65 -14.68 11.73
N PRO A 583 27.77 -15.18 12.25
CA PRO A 583 28.33 -14.71 13.51
C PRO A 583 28.67 -13.21 13.43
N GLY A 584 28.02 -12.39 14.25
CA GLY A 584 28.19 -10.93 14.25
C GLY A 584 27.52 -10.16 13.10
N GLN A 585 26.73 -10.81 12.24
CA GLN A 585 26.00 -10.14 11.15
C GLN A 585 24.57 -10.68 10.99
N LEU A 586 23.63 -9.76 10.77
CA LEU A 586 22.26 -10.04 10.35
C LEU A 586 22.01 -9.31 9.03
N THR A 587 21.38 -9.97 8.07
CA THR A 587 21.02 -9.36 6.78
C THR A 587 19.61 -9.72 6.40
N TYR A 588 18.84 -8.70 6.07
CA TYR A 588 17.48 -8.81 5.55
C TYR A 588 17.47 -8.51 4.05
N TYR A 589 16.57 -9.18 3.32
CA TYR A 589 16.27 -8.91 1.92
C TYR A 589 14.77 -8.66 1.77
N THR A 590 14.39 -7.61 1.04
CA THR A 590 13.00 -7.25 0.69
C THR A 590 12.74 -7.50 -0.81
N ASP A 591 11.55 -7.15 -1.32
CA ASP A 591 11.20 -7.25 -2.75
C ASP A 591 12.05 -6.33 -3.66
N VAL A 592 12.55 -5.23 -3.10
CA VAL A 592 13.58 -4.40 -3.72
C VAL A 592 14.92 -5.02 -3.33
N ASN A 593 15.90 -5.09 -4.24
CA ASN A 593 17.23 -5.68 -3.98
C ASN A 593 18.11 -4.82 -3.02
N GLU A 594 17.51 -4.24 -1.99
CA GLU A 594 18.14 -3.35 -1.01
C GLU A 594 18.60 -4.17 0.19
N ARG A 595 19.93 -4.23 0.37
CA ARG A 595 20.57 -5.00 1.43
C ARG A 595 20.62 -4.19 2.71
N VAL A 596 19.66 -4.40 3.61
CA VAL A 596 19.72 -3.83 4.96
C VAL A 596 20.63 -4.70 5.83
N VAL A 597 21.81 -4.17 6.15
CA VAL A 597 22.73 -4.75 7.14
C VAL A 597 22.54 -4.00 8.44
N LEU A 598 22.02 -4.68 9.47
CA LEU A 598 21.99 -4.13 10.82
C LEU A 598 23.27 -4.53 11.57
N PRO A 599 23.84 -3.65 12.42
CA PRO A 599 24.81 -4.07 13.42
C PRO A 599 24.16 -5.07 14.39
N PRO A 600 24.94 -5.91 15.09
CA PRO A 600 24.42 -6.71 16.19
C PRO A 600 23.99 -5.79 17.35
N ASP A 601 22.84 -6.11 17.95
CA ASP A 601 22.37 -5.56 19.23
C ASP A 601 23.17 -6.13 20.43
#